data_AF-A0AAN8WEH7-F1
#
_entry.id   AF-A0AAN8WEH7-F1
#
_cell.length_a   1.000
_cell.length_b   1.000
_cell.length_c   1.000
_cell.angle_alpha   90.00
_cell.angle_beta   90.00
_cell.angle_gamma   90.00
#
_symmetry.space_group_name_H-M   'P 1'
#
loop_
_entity.id
_entity.type
_entity.pdbx_description
1 polymer ?
#
loop_
_entity_poly.entity_id
_entity_poly.type
_entity_poly.pdbx_seq_one_letter_code
_entity_poly.pdbx_strand_id
1 'polypeptide(L)'
;MKGRIYSKFHERKMLELSPTGLYNSATLFLTLANAVDIVDVTNKLSELLALAPLSNLSKAKILYRSYLASLLLLMERGCDILHVAQKLTSVVSSACQEYLASKDAVQRRFVAFVNPSYEYTISGMYSFKS
;
A
#
# COMPACT_ATOMS: atom_id res chain seq x y z
N MET A 1 -11.70 -0.90 24.01
CA MET A 1 -10.81 0.18 23.50
C MET A 1 -10.70 0.19 21.97
N LYS A 2 -10.50 -0.96 21.30
CA LYS A 2 -10.39 -1.07 19.83
C LYS A 2 -11.44 -0.25 19.04
N GLY A 3 -12.73 -0.39 19.35
CA GLY A 3 -13.80 0.34 18.65
C GLY A 3 -13.73 1.88 18.73
N ARG A 4 -13.17 2.45 19.80
CA ARG A 4 -12.98 3.91 19.95
C ARG A 4 -11.81 4.45 19.10
N ILE A 5 -10.83 3.60 18.80
CA ILE A 5 -9.72 3.95 17.91
C ILE A 5 -10.20 3.88 16.46
N TYR A 6 -10.90 2.81 16.09
CA TYR A 6 -11.37 2.59 14.72
C TYR A 6 -12.35 3.68 14.25
N SER A 7 -13.25 4.16 15.12
CA SER A 7 -14.21 5.23 14.75
C SER A 7 -13.55 6.57 14.42
N LYS A 8 -12.28 6.78 14.80
CA LYS A 8 -11.52 7.98 14.46
C LYS A 8 -10.88 7.93 13.08
N PHE A 9 -10.96 6.82 12.35
CA PHE A 9 -10.41 6.65 11.00
C PHE A 9 -11.54 6.34 10.01
N HIS A 10 -12.28 7.38 9.62
CA HIS A 10 -13.30 7.32 8.58
C HIS A 10 -12.71 7.82 7.24
N GLU A 11 -13.38 7.50 6.14
CA GLU A 11 -12.93 7.78 4.76
C GLU A 11 -12.44 9.21 4.56
N ARG A 12 -13.24 10.22 4.93
CA ARG A 12 -12.86 11.65 4.82
C ARG A 12 -11.51 11.93 5.51
N LYS A 13 -11.28 11.37 6.69
CA LYS A 13 -10.03 11.57 7.41
C LYS A 13 -8.86 10.87 6.74
N MET A 14 -9.06 9.66 6.20
CA MET A 14 -8.01 8.93 5.46
C MET A 14 -7.58 9.69 4.20
N LEU A 15 -8.52 10.36 3.52
CA LEU A 15 -8.24 11.23 2.37
C LEU A 15 -7.39 12.46 2.78
N GLU A 16 -7.73 13.09 3.91
CA GLU A 16 -7.11 14.30 4.45
C GLU A 16 -5.72 14.07 5.08
N LEU A 17 -5.36 12.83 5.41
CA LEU A 17 -4.05 12.53 6.02
C LEU A 17 -2.91 13.01 5.11
N SER A 18 -1.94 13.71 5.68
CA SER A 18 -0.65 13.94 5.03
C SER A 18 0.11 12.62 4.87
N PRO A 19 1.15 12.54 4.00
CA PRO A 19 2.00 11.36 3.94
C PRO A 19 2.54 10.94 5.32
N THR A 20 3.01 11.89 6.12
CA THR A 20 3.46 11.63 7.50
C THR A 20 2.33 11.11 8.38
N GLY A 21 1.13 11.68 8.28
CA GLY A 21 -0.05 11.22 9.01
C GLY A 21 -0.44 9.79 8.66
N LEU A 22 -0.38 9.42 7.38
CA LEU A 22 -0.64 8.07 6.91
C LEU A 22 0.42 7.09 7.42
N TYR A 23 1.71 7.45 7.35
CA TYR A 23 2.80 6.63 7.87
C TYR A 23 2.64 6.38 9.38
N ASN A 24 2.41 7.42 10.17
CA ASN A 24 2.23 7.29 11.61
C ASN A 24 1.01 6.44 11.95
N SER A 25 -0.08 6.58 11.18
CA SER A 25 -1.28 5.77 11.36
C SER A 25 -0.99 4.30 11.07
N ALA A 26 -0.33 3.98 9.95
CA ALA A 26 0.03 2.62 9.60
C ALA A 26 0.94 1.98 10.65
N THR A 27 1.98 2.69 11.10
CA THR A 27 2.87 2.21 12.17
C THR A 27 2.12 1.95 13.47
N LEU A 28 1.21 2.85 13.87
CA LEU A 28 0.37 2.64 15.05
C LEU A 28 -0.44 1.34 14.98
N PHE A 29 -1.08 1.07 13.83
CA PHE A 29 -1.84 -0.16 13.64
C PHE A 29 -0.95 -1.39 13.62
N LEU A 30 0.23 -1.35 12.99
CA LEU A 30 1.18 -2.46 13.00
C LEU A 30 1.70 -2.76 14.42
N THR A 31 1.99 -1.73 15.21
CA THR A 31 2.36 -1.89 16.62
C THR A 31 1.20 -2.48 17.43
N LEU A 32 -0.03 -2.01 17.19
CA LEU A 32 -1.22 -2.53 17.88
C LEU A 32 -1.52 -3.98 17.49
N ALA A 33 -1.31 -4.36 16.23
CA ALA A 33 -1.46 -5.72 15.73
C ALA A 33 -0.54 -6.67 16.50
N ASN A 34 0.74 -6.32 16.63
CA ASN A 34 1.70 -7.13 17.37
C ASN A 34 1.40 -7.21 18.89
N ALA A 35 0.74 -6.21 19.47
CA ALA A 35 0.48 -6.13 20.90
C ALA A 35 -0.83 -6.80 21.36
N VAL A 36 -1.84 -6.88 20.48
CA VAL A 36 -3.20 -7.26 20.91
C VAL A 36 -3.77 -8.39 20.09
N ASP A 37 -3.88 -8.20 18.78
CA ASP A 37 -4.56 -9.13 17.88
C ASP A 37 -4.11 -8.84 16.46
N ILE A 38 -3.29 -9.73 15.93
CA ILE A 38 -2.64 -9.50 14.64
C ILE A 38 -3.69 -9.47 13.54
N VAL A 39 -4.57 -10.48 13.47
CA VAL A 39 -5.52 -10.69 12.37
C VAL A 39 -6.56 -9.57 12.30
N ASP A 40 -7.22 -9.27 13.41
CA ASP A 40 -8.26 -8.22 13.47
C ASP A 40 -7.67 -6.86 13.08
N VAL A 41 -6.51 -6.52 13.62
CA VAL A 41 -5.90 -5.21 13.41
C VAL A 41 -5.30 -5.08 12.01
N THR A 42 -4.69 -6.12 11.44
CA THR A 42 -4.20 -6.08 10.05
C THR A 42 -5.34 -6.02 9.03
N ASN A 43 -6.45 -6.73 9.28
CA ASN A 43 -7.64 -6.61 8.44
C ASN A 43 -8.20 -5.19 8.51
N LYS A 44 -8.28 -4.62 9.71
CA LYS A 44 -8.76 -3.24 9.85
C LYS A 44 -7.83 -2.22 9.19
N LEU A 45 -6.52 -2.38 9.34
CA LEU A 45 -5.53 -1.55 8.65
C LEU A 45 -5.70 -1.64 7.13
N SER A 46 -5.92 -2.84 6.59
CA SER A 46 -6.14 -3.08 5.16
C SER A 46 -7.38 -2.34 4.65
N GLU A 47 -8.48 -2.38 5.40
CA GLU A 47 -9.68 -1.59 5.08
C GLU A 47 -9.39 -0.08 5.04
N LEU A 48 -8.64 0.44 6.01
CA LEU A 48 -8.31 1.86 6.06
C LEU A 48 -7.38 2.28 4.93
N LEU A 49 -6.36 1.47 4.63
CA LEU A 49 -5.42 1.72 3.53
C LEU A 49 -6.13 1.75 2.18
N ALA A 50 -7.16 0.93 1.98
CA ALA A 50 -7.96 0.95 0.75
C ALA A 50 -8.70 2.28 0.51
N LEU A 51 -8.90 3.10 1.55
CA LEU A 51 -9.52 4.43 1.45
C LEU A 51 -8.53 5.54 1.12
N ALA A 52 -7.21 5.26 1.20
CA ALA A 52 -6.20 6.29 0.95
C ALA A 52 -5.98 6.50 -0.56
N PRO A 53 -5.94 7.75 -1.05
CA PRO A 53 -5.82 8.03 -2.46
C PRO A 53 -4.40 7.74 -2.96
N LEU A 54 -4.31 7.01 -4.08
CA LEU A 54 -3.04 6.61 -4.73
C LEU A 54 -2.43 7.71 -5.62
N SER A 55 -3.12 8.84 -5.79
CA SER A 55 -2.70 9.97 -6.63
C SER A 55 -1.41 10.66 -6.15
N ASN A 56 -0.95 10.39 -4.92
CA ASN A 56 0.29 10.91 -4.38
C ASN A 56 1.32 9.78 -4.19
N LEU A 57 2.47 9.89 -4.87
CA LEU A 57 3.53 8.87 -4.86
C LEU A 57 4.05 8.54 -3.45
N SER A 58 4.15 9.54 -2.56
CA SER A 58 4.60 9.31 -1.18
C SER A 58 3.56 8.52 -0.38
N LYS A 59 2.26 8.86 -0.53
CA LYS A 59 1.17 8.09 0.10
C LYS A 59 1.12 6.66 -0.42
N ALA A 60 1.27 6.48 -1.73
CA ALA A 60 1.32 5.16 -2.34
C ALA A 60 2.46 4.30 -1.83
N LYS A 61 3.68 4.83 -1.75
CA LYS A 61 4.84 4.11 -1.18
C LYS A 61 4.55 3.64 0.25
N ILE A 62 3.93 4.50 1.07
CA ILE A 62 3.56 4.15 2.44
C ILE A 62 2.51 3.04 2.43
N LEU A 63 1.48 3.15 1.59
CA LEU A 63 0.42 2.14 1.45
C LEU A 63 1.02 0.78 1.10
N TYR A 64 1.87 0.70 0.07
CA TYR A 64 2.51 -0.56 -0.33
C TYR A 64 3.36 -1.16 0.79
N ARG A 65 4.20 -0.34 1.43
CA ARG A 65 5.02 -0.80 2.57
C ARG A 65 4.16 -1.30 3.73
N SER A 66 3.01 -0.67 3.98
CA SER A 66 2.10 -1.04 5.06
C SER A 66 1.41 -2.38 4.79
N TYR A 67 0.98 -2.63 3.54
CA TYR A 67 0.45 -3.93 3.13
C TYR A 67 1.51 -5.03 3.24
N LEU A 68 2.72 -4.79 2.74
CA LEU A 68 3.81 -5.76 2.82
C LEU A 68 4.21 -6.06 4.28
N ALA A 69 4.31 -5.04 5.13
CA ALA A 69 4.58 -5.22 6.55
C ALA A 69 3.47 -6.02 7.26
N SER A 70 2.20 -5.79 6.89
CA SER A 70 1.06 -6.55 7.43
C SER A 70 1.12 -8.02 7.03
N LEU A 71 1.46 -8.30 5.76
CA LEU A 71 1.64 -9.68 5.26
C LEU A 71 2.80 -10.38 5.98
N LEU A 72 3.95 -9.71 6.11
CA LEU A 72 5.10 -10.26 6.84
C LEU A 72 4.73 -10.60 8.28
N LEU A 73 4.03 -9.69 8.99
CA LEU A 73 3.61 -9.93 10.37
C LEU A 73 2.65 -11.12 10.49
N LEU A 74 1.71 -11.28 9.56
CA LEU A 74 0.81 -12.43 9.53
C LEU A 74 1.56 -13.74 9.23
N MET A 75 2.49 -13.72 8.27
CA MET A 75 3.30 -14.89 7.91
C MET A 75 4.19 -15.36 9.06
N GLU A 76 4.88 -14.43 9.73
CA GLU A 76 5.73 -14.73 10.90
C GLU A 76 4.95 -15.39 12.05
N ARG A 77 3.64 -15.19 12.08
CA ARG A 77 2.74 -15.66 13.13
C ARG A 77 1.87 -16.83 12.68
N GLY A 78 2.12 -17.37 11.48
CA GLY A 78 1.37 -18.50 10.91
C GLY A 78 -0.12 -18.21 10.68
N CYS A 79 -0.49 -16.93 10.54
CA CYS A 79 -1.87 -16.50 10.32
C CYS A 79 -2.23 -16.51 8.82
N ASP A 80 -3.53 -16.58 8.53
CA ASP A 80 -4.02 -16.43 7.16
C ASP A 80 -3.68 -15.04 6.60
N ILE A 81 -3.12 -15.03 5.39
CA ILE A 81 -2.71 -13.83 4.66
C ILE A 81 -3.68 -13.45 3.54
N LEU A 82 -4.62 -14.34 3.20
CA LEU A 82 -5.40 -14.24 1.96
C LEU A 82 -6.18 -12.94 1.88
N HIS A 83 -6.81 -12.53 2.98
CA HIS A 83 -7.59 -11.29 3.03
C HIS A 83 -6.74 -10.06 2.67
N VAL A 84 -5.58 -9.91 3.31
CA VAL A 84 -4.67 -8.77 3.08
C VAL A 84 -4.04 -8.85 1.68
N ALA A 85 -3.69 -10.05 1.22
CA ALA A 85 -3.11 -10.27 -0.09
C ALA A 85 -4.09 -9.91 -1.22
N GLN A 86 -5.37 -10.25 -1.07
CA GLN A 86 -6.42 -9.87 -2.03
C GLN A 86 -6.59 -8.34 -2.10
N LYS A 87 -6.57 -7.64 -0.96
CA LYS A 87 -6.63 -6.17 -0.93
C LYS A 87 -5.43 -5.54 -1.63
N LEU A 88 -4.22 -6.02 -1.35
CA LEU A 88 -3.01 -5.56 -2.03
C LEU A 88 -3.09 -5.82 -3.54
N THR A 89 -3.54 -7.00 -3.95
CA THR A 89 -3.68 -7.38 -5.37
C THR A 89 -4.67 -6.47 -6.09
N SER A 90 -5.80 -6.15 -5.46
CA SER A 90 -6.77 -5.20 -5.99
C SER A 90 -6.15 -3.81 -6.19
N VAL A 91 -5.40 -3.32 -5.20
CA VAL A 91 -4.75 -2.00 -5.28
C VAL A 91 -3.68 -1.97 -6.38
N VAL A 92 -2.83 -2.99 -6.46
CA VAL A 92 -1.84 -3.13 -7.54
C VAL A 92 -2.50 -3.18 -8.90
N SER A 93 -3.58 -3.97 -9.04
CA SER A 93 -4.29 -4.14 -10.30
C SER A 93 -4.89 -2.83 -10.78
N SER A 94 -5.55 -2.08 -9.88
CA SER A 94 -6.07 -0.74 -10.19
C SER A 94 -4.97 0.22 -10.61
N ALA A 95 -3.84 0.25 -9.88
CA ALA A 95 -2.71 1.11 -10.23
C ALA A 95 -2.09 0.73 -11.60
N CYS A 96 -2.00 -0.56 -11.92
CA CYS A 96 -1.54 -1.05 -13.23
C CYS A 96 -2.50 -0.65 -14.36
N GLN A 97 -3.81 -0.71 -14.14
CA GLN A 97 -4.80 -0.28 -15.14
C GLN A 97 -4.74 1.23 -15.39
N GLU A 98 -4.64 2.05 -14.33
CA GLU A 98 -4.45 3.50 -14.46
C GLU A 98 -3.16 3.85 -15.20
N TYR A 99 -2.08 3.09 -14.96
CA TYR A 99 -0.83 3.23 -15.69
C TYR A 99 -1.00 2.90 -17.18
N LEU A 100 -1.64 1.79 -17.52
CA LEU A 100 -1.81 1.35 -18.91
C LEU A 100 -2.70 2.32 -19.71
N ALA A 101 -3.66 2.97 -19.04
CA ALA A 101 -4.53 3.97 -19.64
C ALA A 101 -3.85 5.34 -19.83
N SER A 102 -2.77 5.63 -19.09
CA SER A 102 -2.11 6.95 -19.14
C SER A 102 -0.98 7.00 -20.17
N LYS A 103 -0.93 8.10 -20.94
CA LYS A 103 0.19 8.42 -21.86
C LYS A 103 1.32 9.21 -21.19
N ASP A 104 1.19 9.56 -19.91
CA ASP A 104 2.10 10.47 -19.20
C ASP A 104 3.33 9.75 -18.61
N ALA A 105 4.52 10.32 -18.80
CA ALA A 105 5.80 9.73 -18.35
C ALA A 105 5.97 9.75 -16.82
N VAL A 106 5.28 10.65 -16.11
CA VAL A 106 5.38 10.74 -14.63
C VAL A 106 4.56 9.66 -13.94
N GLN A 107 3.37 9.32 -14.47
CA GLN A 107 2.60 8.15 -14.02
C GLN A 107 3.35 6.83 -14.26
N ARG A 108 4.31 6.83 -15.21
CA ARG A 108 5.11 5.64 -15.48
C ARG A 108 6.11 5.25 -14.37
N ARG A 109 6.49 6.21 -13.50
CA ARG A 109 7.37 5.96 -12.33
C ARG A 109 6.70 5.16 -11.20
N PHE A 110 5.41 4.87 -11.30
CA PHE A 110 4.69 4.11 -10.28
C PHE A 110 4.84 2.59 -10.47
N VAL A 111 4.68 2.10 -11.70
CA VAL A 111 4.88 0.67 -12.06
C VAL A 111 6.35 0.26 -11.95
N ALA A 112 7.23 1.21 -12.20
CA ALA A 112 8.64 1.16 -11.89
C ALA A 112 8.95 0.68 -10.45
N PHE A 113 8.19 1.14 -9.45
CA PHE A 113 8.43 0.65 -8.09
C PHE A 113 7.87 -0.75 -7.84
N VAL A 114 6.77 -1.12 -8.53
CA VAL A 114 6.03 -2.37 -8.30
C VAL A 114 6.61 -3.55 -9.07
N ASN A 115 7.29 -3.30 -10.19
CA ASN A 115 8.00 -4.28 -10.97
C ASN A 115 9.47 -3.85 -10.98
N PRO A 116 10.45 -4.55 -10.37
CA PRO A 116 11.86 -4.15 -10.44
C PRO A 116 12.52 -4.40 -11.80
N SER A 117 11.86 -5.09 -12.74
CA SER A 117 12.46 -5.52 -14.03
C SER A 117 12.40 -4.47 -15.16
N TYR A 118 11.53 -3.46 -15.06
CA TYR A 118 11.41 -2.34 -16.01
C TYR A 118 12.67 -1.45 -16.14
N GLU A 119 13.50 -1.31 -15.08
CA GLU A 119 14.71 -0.47 -15.12
C GLU A 119 15.72 -1.04 -16.13
N TYR A 120 15.78 -2.37 -16.24
CA TYR A 120 16.59 -3.07 -17.23
C TYR A 120 16.04 -2.94 -18.67
N THR A 121 14.71 -2.87 -18.84
CA THR A 121 14.11 -2.78 -20.18
C THR A 121 14.28 -1.38 -20.79
N ILE A 122 14.19 -0.33 -19.97
CA ILE A 122 14.38 1.05 -20.44
C ILE A 122 15.87 1.31 -20.69
N SER A 123 16.78 0.84 -19.82
CA SER A 123 18.23 0.93 -20.07
C SER A 123 18.66 0.11 -21.31
N GLY A 124 18.01 -1.03 -21.58
CA GLY A 124 18.24 -1.80 -22.80
C GLY A 124 17.71 -1.15 -24.08
N MET A 125 16.61 -0.38 -24.00
CA MET A 125 16.05 0.33 -25.15
C MET A 125 16.85 1.59 -25.55
N TYR A 126 17.49 2.28 -24.59
CA TYR A 126 18.36 3.43 -24.90
C TYR A 126 19.79 3.03 -25.28
N SER A 127 20.23 1.82 -24.96
CA SER A 127 21.56 1.32 -25.33
C SER A 127 21.63 0.68 -26.73
N PHE A 128 20.50 0.55 -27.43
CA PHE A 128 20.41 -0.01 -28.80
C PHE A 128 20.33 1.07 -29.90
N LYS A 129 20.60 2.34 -29.56
CA LYS A 129 20.56 3.49 -30.47
C LYS A 129 21.84 4.35 -30.43
N SER A 130 22.99 3.75 -30.11
CA SER A 130 24.31 4.35 -30.35
C SER A 130 25.14 3.47 -31.27
#